data_AF-A0A968JTB9-F1
#
_entry.id   AF-A0A968JTB9-F1
#
_cell.length_a   1.000
_cell.length_b   1.000
_cell.length_c   1.000
_cell.angle_alpha   90.00
_cell.angle_beta   90.00
_cell.angle_gamma   90.00
#
_symmetry.space_group_name_H-M   'P 1'
#
loop_
_entity.id
_entity.type
_entity.pdbx_description
1 polymer ?
#
loop_
_entity_poly.entity_id
_entity_poly.type
_entity_poly.pdbx_seq_one_letter_code
_entity_poly.pdbx_strand_id
1 'polypeptide(L)'
;VHAIGKGTLLAEIQQTSDITYRIYDYDRKDEKGNLRELHTDLALNAIDFRFHEHYKTQYEKGTSSPIVDCKYFTTKLVEFDRSLMKQFSGLDSFVIYICTEGNSELNIRVK
;
A
#
# COMPACT_ATOMS: atom_id res chain seq x y z
N VAL A 1 -14.45 0.93 -3.64
CA VAL A 1 -14.84 1.08 -2.22
C VAL A 1 -14.13 0.02 -1.41
N HIS A 2 -13.56 0.34 -0.25
CA HIS A 2 -12.92 -0.64 0.63
C HIS A 2 -13.00 -0.19 2.10
N ALA A 3 -12.70 -1.12 3.01
CA ALA A 3 -12.48 -0.83 4.42
C ALA A 3 -11.45 -1.83 4.97
N ILE A 4 -10.61 -1.38 5.90
CA ILE A 4 -9.66 -2.24 6.61
C ILE A 4 -10.33 -2.74 7.89
N GLY A 5 -10.41 -4.06 8.05
CA GLY A 5 -11.01 -4.71 9.20
C GLY A 5 -10.09 -4.75 10.43
N LYS A 6 -10.70 -4.89 11.62
CA LYS A 6 -9.98 -5.08 12.89
C LYS A 6 -9.04 -6.30 12.81
N GLY A 7 -7.87 -6.20 13.44
CA GLY A 7 -6.91 -7.31 13.54
C GLY A 7 -5.97 -7.43 12.33
N THR A 8 -6.00 -6.45 11.42
CA THR A 8 -5.10 -6.42 10.26
C THR A 8 -3.84 -5.62 10.58
N LEU A 9 -2.67 -6.25 10.47
CA LEU A 9 -1.40 -5.54 10.31
C LEU A 9 -1.12 -5.41 8.81
N LEU A 10 -0.78 -4.20 8.36
CA LEU A 10 -0.54 -3.93 6.95
C LEU A 10 0.55 -2.87 6.77
N ALA A 11 1.23 -2.96 5.63
CA ALA A 11 2.05 -1.87 5.08
C ALA A 11 1.26 -1.20 3.96
N GLU A 12 0.94 0.07 4.11
CA GLU A 12 0.20 0.86 3.13
C GLU A 12 1.14 1.78 2.37
N ILE A 13 1.13 1.68 1.04
CA ILE A 13 1.85 2.59 0.15
C ILE A 13 0.80 3.42 -0.58
N GLN A 14 0.79 4.72 -0.33
CA GLN A 14 -0.19 5.65 -0.88
C GLN A 14 0.48 6.92 -1.42
N GLN A 15 -0.21 7.60 -2.32
CA GLN A 15 0.18 8.96 -2.70
C GLN A 15 0.06 9.88 -1.49
N THR A 16 0.81 10.98 -1.47
CA THR A 16 0.68 12.02 -0.45
C THR A 16 -0.63 12.78 -0.62
N SER A 17 -1.72 12.17 -0.18
CA SER A 17 -3.09 12.70 -0.20
C SER A 17 -3.79 12.28 1.08
N ASP A 18 -4.62 13.17 1.62
CA ASP A 18 -5.44 12.91 2.81
C ASP A 18 -6.95 12.92 2.48
N ILE A 19 -7.30 12.76 1.20
CA ILE A 19 -8.70 12.79 0.76
C ILE A 19 -9.33 11.42 1.00
N THR A 20 -10.33 11.36 1.87
CA THR A 20 -11.15 10.16 2.11
C THR A 20 -12.64 10.51 2.12
N TYR A 21 -13.41 9.93 1.18
CA TYR A 21 -14.87 10.04 1.19
C TYR A 21 -15.49 8.87 1.93
N ARG A 22 -15.97 9.14 3.15
CA ARG A 22 -16.50 8.12 4.05
C ARG A 22 -17.97 7.87 3.75
N ILE A 23 -18.32 6.62 3.45
CA ILE A 23 -19.71 6.22 3.14
C ILE A 23 -20.46 5.81 4.40
N TYR A 24 -19.83 5.01 5.25
CA TYR A 24 -20.37 4.56 6.53
C TYR A 24 -19.23 4.32 7.51
N ASP A 25 -19.51 4.46 8.81
CA ASP A 25 -18.49 4.42 9.84
C ASP A 25 -18.79 3.56 11.07
N TYR A 26 -19.78 2.67 10.98
CA TYR A 26 -20.19 1.81 12.10
C TYR A 26 -20.65 2.60 13.33
N ASP A 27 -21.22 3.79 13.12
CA ASP A 27 -21.71 4.69 14.16
C ASP A 27 -20.67 4.98 15.25
N ARG A 28 -19.38 4.95 14.86
CA ARG A 28 -18.27 5.24 15.76
C ARG A 28 -18.28 6.71 16.16
N LYS A 29 -17.96 6.92 17.43
CA LYS A 29 -17.84 8.24 18.02
C LYS A 29 -16.38 8.65 18.12
N ASP A 30 -16.13 9.94 17.89
CA ASP A 30 -14.83 10.55 18.16
C ASP A 30 -14.59 10.69 19.68
N GLU A 31 -13.42 11.23 20.05
CA GLU A 31 -13.05 11.46 21.46
C GLU A 31 -14.01 12.41 22.19
N LYS A 32 -14.82 13.19 21.46
CA LYS A 32 -15.81 14.13 21.98
C LYS A 32 -17.22 13.54 22.02
N GLY A 33 -17.41 12.30 21.57
CA GLY A 33 -18.70 11.61 21.55
C GLY A 33 -19.57 11.89 20.31
N ASN A 34 -19.05 12.59 19.29
CA ASN A 34 -19.78 12.90 18.06
C ASN A 34 -19.57 11.82 17.00
N LEU A 35 -20.57 11.59 16.16
CA LEU A 35 -20.41 10.76 14.96
C LEU A 35 -19.44 11.45 14.00
N ARG A 36 -18.58 10.65 13.36
CA ARG A 36 -17.65 11.18 12.35
C ARG A 36 -18.38 11.53 11.07
N GLU A 37 -17.89 12.56 10.39
CA GLU A 37 -18.47 13.04 9.14
C GLU A 37 -18.45 11.97 8.05
N LEU A 38 -19.56 11.91 7.31
CA LEU A 38 -19.75 11.10 6.11
C LEU A 38 -19.78 12.03 4.89
N HIS A 39 -19.28 11.55 3.76
CA HIS A 39 -19.13 12.31 2.52
C HIS A 39 -19.86 11.57 1.38
N THR A 40 -21.13 11.21 1.55
CA THR A 40 -21.85 10.30 0.65
C THR A 40 -22.00 10.84 -0.77
N ASP A 41 -22.24 12.15 -0.93
CA ASP A 41 -22.41 12.76 -2.26
C ASP A 41 -21.07 12.83 -3.02
N LEU A 42 -19.98 13.16 -2.32
CA LEU A 42 -18.62 13.14 -2.89
C LEU A 42 -18.20 11.70 -3.22
N ALA A 43 -18.53 10.75 -2.36
CA ALA A 43 -18.29 9.33 -2.62
C ALA A 43 -19.05 8.87 -3.87
N LEU A 44 -20.33 9.22 -4.00
CA LEU A 44 -21.15 8.88 -5.16
C LEU A 44 -20.52 9.36 -6.48
N ASN A 45 -19.98 10.57 -6.50
CA ASN A 45 -19.30 11.13 -7.66
C ASN A 45 -17.94 10.49 -7.96
N ALA A 46 -17.27 9.92 -6.95
CA ALA A 46 -15.93 9.34 -7.08
C ALA A 46 -15.92 7.82 -7.32
N ILE A 47 -17.01 7.11 -7.03
CA ILE A 47 -17.08 5.65 -7.15
C ILE A 47 -17.13 5.22 -8.62
N ASP A 48 -16.25 4.29 -8.97
CA ASP A 48 -16.40 3.47 -10.16
C ASP A 48 -17.35 2.29 -9.85
N PHE A 49 -18.52 2.27 -10.51
CA PHE A 49 -19.57 1.26 -10.32
C PHE A 49 -19.39 0.02 -11.20
N ARG A 50 -18.32 -0.05 -11.99
CA ARG A 50 -18.05 -1.24 -12.82
C ARG A 50 -17.71 -2.45 -11.94
N PHE A 51 -18.26 -3.60 -12.32
CA PHE A 51 -17.91 -4.86 -11.71
C PHE A 51 -16.59 -5.37 -12.26
N HIS A 52 -15.70 -5.80 -11.36
CA HIS A 52 -14.46 -6.47 -11.71
C HIS A 52 -14.45 -7.86 -11.07
N GLU A 53 -14.18 -8.91 -11.85
CA GLU A 53 -14.10 -10.28 -11.32
C GLU A 53 -12.92 -10.46 -10.35
N HIS A 54 -11.88 -9.65 -10.49
CA HIS A 54 -10.65 -9.74 -9.71
C HIS A 54 -10.22 -8.37 -9.18
N TYR A 55 -10.23 -8.21 -7.85
CA TYR A 55 -9.72 -7.02 -7.15
C TYR A 55 -8.33 -7.24 -6.53
N LYS A 56 -7.82 -8.47 -6.57
CA LYS A 56 -6.49 -8.81 -6.06
C LYS A 56 -5.48 -8.72 -7.20
N THR A 57 -4.38 -8.04 -6.95
CA THR A 57 -3.24 -8.01 -7.87
C THR A 57 -2.61 -9.40 -7.93
N GLN A 58 -2.60 -9.99 -9.13
CA GLN A 58 -1.88 -11.24 -9.38
C GLN A 58 -0.41 -10.92 -9.66
N TYR A 59 0.49 -11.76 -9.14
CA TYR A 59 1.93 -11.65 -9.38
C TYR A 59 2.54 -13.04 -9.35
N GLU A 60 3.61 -13.23 -10.13
CA GLU A 60 4.39 -14.47 -10.12
C GLU A 60 5.39 -14.43 -8.98
N LYS A 61 5.52 -15.53 -8.24
CA LYS A 61 6.48 -15.64 -7.15
C LYS A 61 7.89 -15.92 -7.67
N GLY A 62 8.84 -15.16 -7.17
CA GLY A 62 10.28 -15.32 -7.38
C GLY A 62 11.06 -14.40 -6.43
N THR A 63 12.39 -14.42 -6.54
CA THR A 63 13.28 -13.66 -5.64
C THR A 63 12.99 -12.15 -5.62
N SER A 64 12.51 -11.58 -6.72
CA SER A 64 12.11 -10.17 -6.80
C SER A 64 10.90 -10.04 -7.71
N SER A 65 9.72 -10.21 -7.13
CA SER A 65 8.45 -10.29 -7.84
C SER A 65 7.83 -8.90 -7.97
N PRO A 66 7.64 -8.34 -9.17
CA PRO A 66 6.89 -7.09 -9.33
C PRO A 66 5.43 -7.34 -8.94
N ILE A 67 4.92 -6.56 -7.98
CA ILE A 67 3.52 -6.63 -7.55
C ILE A 67 2.74 -5.50 -8.20
N VAL A 68 3.25 -4.26 -8.12
CA VAL A 68 2.60 -3.08 -8.67
C VAL A 68 3.63 -2.28 -9.44
N ASP A 69 3.27 -1.83 -10.62
CA ASP A 69 4.02 -0.85 -11.39
C ASP A 69 3.04 0.19 -11.91
N CYS A 70 3.14 1.42 -11.38
CA CYS A 70 2.25 2.51 -11.72
C CYS A 70 3.03 3.83 -11.77
N LYS A 71 2.37 4.88 -12.28
CA LYS A 71 2.98 6.22 -12.43
C LYS A 71 3.47 6.87 -11.14
N TYR A 72 3.09 6.34 -9.98
CA TYR A 72 3.42 6.91 -8.67
C TYR A 72 4.52 6.14 -7.94
N PHE A 73 4.52 4.82 -8.05
CA PHE A 73 5.48 3.94 -7.39
C PHE A 73 5.51 2.56 -8.04
N THR A 74 6.64 1.90 -7.86
CA THR A 74 6.81 0.48 -8.17
C THR A 74 7.02 -0.28 -6.86
N THR A 75 6.34 -1.41 -6.69
CA THR A 75 6.45 -2.27 -5.49
C THR A 75 6.82 -3.67 -5.91
N LYS A 76 7.83 -4.24 -5.24
CA LYS A 76 8.30 -5.62 -5.47
C LYS A 76 8.29 -6.39 -4.16
N LEU A 77 7.83 -7.64 -4.19
CA LEU A 77 8.08 -8.60 -3.12
C LEU A 77 9.48 -9.16 -3.30
N VAL A 78 10.29 -9.16 -2.25
CA VAL A 78 11.65 -9.71 -2.28
C VAL A 78 11.73 -10.83 -1.24
N GLU A 79 11.83 -12.06 -1.72
CA GLU A 79 12.02 -13.25 -0.89
C GLU A 79 13.45 -13.78 -1.12
N PHE A 80 14.20 -13.99 -0.05
CA PHE A 80 15.59 -14.43 -0.14
C PHE A 80 16.04 -15.15 1.12
N ASP A 81 16.93 -16.14 0.94
CA ASP A 81 17.63 -16.89 1.98
C ASP A 81 19.16 -16.70 1.91
N ARG A 82 19.62 -15.93 0.92
CA ARG A 82 21.03 -15.64 0.62
C ARG A 82 21.22 -14.16 0.33
N SER A 83 22.45 -13.67 0.49
CA SER A 83 22.78 -12.29 0.21
C SER A 83 22.43 -11.89 -1.23
N LEU A 84 21.68 -10.80 -1.37
CA LEU A 84 21.33 -10.19 -2.65
C LEU A 84 22.11 -8.91 -2.87
N MET A 85 22.66 -8.75 -4.08
CA MET A 85 23.26 -7.49 -4.52
C MET A 85 22.25 -6.75 -5.41
N LYS A 86 21.99 -5.47 -5.10
CA LYS A 86 21.16 -4.59 -5.90
C LYS A 86 21.94 -3.33 -6.24
N GLN A 87 21.82 -2.85 -7.47
CA GLN A 87 22.47 -1.63 -7.93
C GLN A 87 21.43 -0.56 -8.23
N PHE A 88 21.59 0.60 -7.61
CA PHE A 88 20.65 1.72 -7.72
C PHE A 88 21.30 3.00 -8.27
N SER A 89 22.54 2.91 -8.79
CA SER A 89 23.31 4.08 -9.25
C SER A 89 22.67 4.87 -10.39
N GLY A 90 21.67 4.30 -11.07
CA GLY A 90 20.93 4.97 -12.15
C GLY A 90 19.54 5.47 -11.75
N LEU A 91 19.14 5.36 -10.48
CA LEU A 91 17.85 5.87 -10.01
C LEU A 91 17.99 7.32 -9.55
N ASP A 92 17.15 8.19 -10.09
CA ASP A 92 16.95 9.57 -9.63
C ASP A 92 15.84 9.65 -8.57
N SER A 93 15.77 8.63 -7.71
CA SER A 93 14.75 8.49 -6.67
C SER A 93 15.32 7.72 -5.47
N PHE A 94 14.49 7.53 -4.44
CA PHE A 94 14.83 6.69 -3.30
C PHE A 94 14.19 5.30 -3.42
N VAL A 95 14.70 4.37 -2.61
CA VAL A 95 14.17 3.00 -2.44
C VAL A 95 13.89 2.79 -0.96
N ILE A 96 12.70 2.27 -0.64
CA ILE A 96 12.32 1.87 0.70
C ILE A 96 12.35 0.34 0.78
N TYR A 97 13.00 -0.19 1.81
CA TYR A 97 12.90 -1.60 2.20
C TYR A 97 12.07 -1.74 3.47
N ILE A 98 11.10 -2.65 3.45
CA ILE A 98 10.26 -2.99 4.60
C ILE A 98 10.46 -4.49 4.87
N CYS A 99 11.12 -4.84 5.97
CA CYS A 99 11.28 -6.22 6.40
C CYS A 99 9.99 -6.67 7.10
N THR A 100 9.19 -7.50 6.44
CA THR A 100 7.90 -7.96 6.95
C THR A 100 7.97 -9.31 7.68
N GLU A 101 9.03 -10.09 7.44
CA GLU A 101 9.24 -11.39 8.05
C GLU A 101 10.75 -11.67 8.20
N GLY A 102 11.14 -12.37 9.27
CA GLY A 102 12.52 -12.74 9.53
C GLY A 102 13.41 -11.54 9.90
N ASN A 103 14.67 -11.58 9.47
CA ASN A 103 15.66 -10.54 9.72
C ASN A 103 16.48 -10.29 8.45
N SER A 104 16.87 -9.03 8.24
CA SER A 104 17.70 -8.63 7.10
C SER A 104 18.74 -7.61 7.52
N GLU A 105 19.93 -7.69 6.93
CA GLU A 105 20.98 -6.69 7.10
C GLU A 105 21.21 -5.96 5.77
N LEU A 106 21.12 -4.63 5.80
CA LEU A 106 21.37 -3.79 4.62
C LEU A 106 22.78 -3.21 4.70
N ASN A 107 23.65 -3.67 3.81
CA ASN A 107 25.00 -3.14 3.64
C ASN A 107 25.06 -2.19 2.44
N ILE A 108 25.27 -0.90 2.69
CA ILE A 108 25.33 0.13 1.65
C ILE A 108 26.79 0.38 1.27
N ARG A 109 27.10 0.28 -0.02
CA ARG A 109 28.39 0.66 -0.57
C ARG A 109 28.20 1.88 -1.46
N VAL A 110 28.70 3.03 -1.01
CA VAL A 110 28.79 4.24 -1.82
C VAL A 110 30.13 4.21 -2.55
N LYS A 111 30.13 4.47 -3.86
CA LYS A 111 31.37 4.63 -4.63
C LYS A 111 32.01 5.98 -4.32
#